data_AF-Q0AUN6-F1
#
_entry.id   AF-Q0AUN6-F1
#
_cell.length_a   1.000
_cell.length_b   1.000
_cell.length_c   1.000
_cell.angle_alpha   90.00
_cell.angle_beta   90.00
_cell.angle_gamma   90.00
#
_symmetry.space_group_name_H-M   'P 1'
#
loop_
_entity.id
_entity.type
_entity.pdbx_description
1 polymer ?
#
loop_
_entity_poly.entity_id
_entity_poly.type
_entity_poly.pdbx_seq_one_letter_code
_entity_poly.pdbx_strand_id
1 'polypeptide(L)'
;MGSNPLPRCSGVLKLLRSFFRCLKKVIYVNTSRVLWFVTPDGGLVKAGLEGHQEAEALEVFRKNFTNLWDSVCGEEVEISIVWEG
;
A
#
# COMPACT_ATOMS: atom_id res chain seq x y z
N MET A 1 24.30 -17.36 -20.77
CA MET A 1 24.06 -16.03 -20.20
C MET A 1 23.04 -16.18 -19.09
N GLY A 2 23.49 -16.32 -17.84
CA GLY A 2 22.62 -16.52 -16.68
C GLY A 2 22.38 -15.19 -15.98
N SER A 3 21.12 -14.75 -15.96
CA SER A 3 20.69 -13.56 -15.22
C SER A 3 20.83 -13.86 -13.72
N ASN A 4 21.78 -13.21 -13.05
CA ASN A 4 21.87 -13.22 -11.58
C ASN A 4 20.57 -12.62 -11.00
N PRO A 5 19.80 -13.34 -10.16
CA PRO A 5 18.71 -12.72 -9.42
C PRO A 5 19.32 -11.78 -8.38
N LEU A 6 18.99 -10.49 -8.48
CA LEU A 6 19.45 -9.44 -7.58
C LEU A 6 19.17 -9.82 -6.12
N PRO A 7 20.17 -9.86 -5.21
CA PRO A 7 19.95 -10.18 -3.79
C PRO A 7 19.26 -9.05 -3.00
N ARG A 8 18.94 -7.93 -3.66
CA ARG A 8 18.44 -6.69 -3.03
C ARG A 8 16.95 -6.70 -2.70
N CYS A 9 16.15 -7.56 -3.31
CA CYS A 9 14.70 -7.60 -3.05
C CYS A 9 14.35 -8.29 -1.73
N SER A 10 15.23 -9.16 -1.20
CA SER A 10 15.00 -9.93 0.03
C SER A 10 14.84 -9.04 1.27
N GLY A 11 15.70 -8.03 1.43
CA GLY A 11 15.64 -7.10 2.57
C GLY A 11 14.41 -6.19 2.52
N VAL A 12 14.09 -5.68 1.34
CA VAL A 12 12.91 -4.81 1.12
C VAL A 12 11.62 -5.56 1.38
N LEU A 13 11.48 -6.79 0.89
CA LEU A 13 10.29 -7.61 1.14
C LEU A 13 10.11 -7.94 2.62
N LYS A 14 11.20 -8.20 3.36
CA LYS A 14 11.13 -8.38 4.83
C LYS A 14 10.68 -7.11 5.54
N LEU A 15 11.18 -5.95 5.12
CA LEU A 15 10.80 -4.66 5.70
C LEU A 15 9.33 -4.34 5.41
N LEU A 16 8.89 -4.53 4.17
CA LEU A 16 7.50 -4.39 3.75
C LEU A 16 6.58 -5.35 4.52
N ARG A 17 7.00 -6.60 4.73
CA ARG A 17 6.24 -7.56 5.55
C ARG A 17 6.08 -7.10 6.98
N SER A 18 7.16 -6.61 7.58
CA SER A 18 7.10 -6.08 8.94
C SER A 18 6.21 -4.85 9.03
N PHE A 19 6.26 -3.97 8.03
CA PHE A 19 5.43 -2.78 7.95
C PHE A 19 3.95 -3.12 7.76
N PHE A 20 3.61 -3.93 6.76
CA PHE A 20 2.22 -4.29 6.45
C PHE A 20 1.55 -5.18 7.50
N ARG A 21 2.29 -6.08 8.16
CA ARG A 21 1.74 -6.85 9.30
C ARG A 21 1.27 -5.92 10.44
N CYS A 22 1.84 -4.73 10.55
CA CYS A 22 1.43 -3.73 11.51
C CYS A 22 0.28 -2.86 11.02
N LEU A 23 -0.41 -3.19 9.92
CA LEU A 23 -1.47 -2.35 9.36
C LEU A 23 -2.75 -3.16 9.23
N LYS A 24 -3.86 -2.57 9.68
CA LYS A 24 -5.20 -3.18 9.62
C LYS A 24 -5.96 -2.77 8.36
N LYS A 25 -5.78 -1.53 7.94
CA LYS A 25 -6.62 -0.89 6.93
C LYS A 25 -5.84 0.22 6.24
N VAL A 26 -6.16 0.44 4.98
CA VAL A 26 -5.68 1.55 4.18
C VAL A 26 -6.86 2.43 3.81
N ILE A 27 -6.71 3.74 4.00
CA ILE A 27 -7.70 4.75 3.63
C ILE A 27 -7.05 5.69 2.62
N TYR A 28 -7.55 5.74 1.40
CA TYR A 28 -7.13 6.72 0.41
C TYR A 28 -8.16 7.85 0.32
N VAL A 29 -7.72 9.09 0.50
CA VAL A 29 -8.55 10.29 0.38
C VAL A 29 -8.23 10.95 -0.96
N ASN A 30 -9.16 10.86 -1.91
CA ASN A 30 -8.90 11.23 -3.30
C ASN A 30 -8.67 12.74 -3.51
N THR A 31 -9.48 13.57 -2.86
CA THR A 31 -9.38 15.04 -2.93
C THR A 31 -8.05 15.58 -2.46
N SER A 32 -7.61 15.07 -1.31
CA SER A 32 -6.34 15.47 -0.69
C SER A 32 -5.14 14.69 -1.24
N ARG A 33 -5.36 13.64 -2.05
CA ARG A 33 -4.34 12.70 -2.55
C ARG A 33 -3.47 12.13 -1.43
N VAL A 34 -4.12 11.78 -0.32
CA VAL A 34 -3.45 11.27 0.88
C VAL A 34 -3.80 9.82 1.06
N LEU A 35 -2.79 9.03 1.39
CA LEU A 35 -2.96 7.69 1.92
C LEU A 35 -2.82 7.73 3.43
N TRP A 36 -3.73 7.08 4.13
CA TRP A 36 -3.66 6.85 5.56
C TRP A 36 -3.58 5.36 5.81
N PHE A 37 -2.62 4.96 6.63
CA PHE A 37 -2.50 3.60 7.12
C PHE A 37 -3.02 3.54 8.55
N VAL A 38 -3.94 2.62 8.82
CA VAL A 38 -4.47 2.37 10.16
C VAL A 38 -3.61 1.30 10.82
N THR A 39 -2.95 1.66 11.92
CA THR A 39 -2.14 0.74 12.73
C THR A 39 -3.04 -0.14 13.61
N PRO A 40 -2.54 -1.23 14.22
CA PRO A 40 -3.40 -2.23 14.87
C PRO A 40 -4.02 -1.70 16.16
N ASP A 41 -3.38 -0.71 16.78
CA ASP A 41 -3.83 0.07 17.94
C ASP A 41 -4.80 1.21 17.58
N GLY A 42 -5.13 1.38 16.29
CA GLY A 42 -6.05 2.40 15.80
C GLY A 42 -5.41 3.75 15.48
N GLY A 43 -4.08 3.84 15.54
CA GLY A 43 -3.34 5.02 15.08
C GLY A 43 -3.43 5.21 13.56
N LEU A 44 -3.14 6.43 13.11
CA LEU A 44 -3.16 6.82 11.70
C LEU A 44 -1.79 7.33 11.27
N VAL A 45 -1.22 6.70 10.24
CA VAL A 45 0.03 7.11 9.61
C VAL A 45 -0.27 7.71 8.25
N LYS A 46 0.10 8.98 8.03
CA LYS A 46 -0.08 9.69 6.76
C LYS A 46 1.07 9.38 5.81
N ALA A 47 0.74 8.97 4.59
CA ALA A 47 1.64 9.00 3.45
C ALA A 47 1.05 9.91 2.37
N GLY A 48 1.78 10.96 2.00
CA GLY A 48 1.42 11.79 0.86
C GLY A 48 1.72 11.04 -0.43
N LEU A 49 0.76 11.00 -1.36
CA LEU A 49 1.03 10.59 -2.73
C LEU A 49 1.29 11.85 -3.54
N GLU A 50 2.55 12.06 -3.92
CA GLU A 50 2.90 13.09 -4.89
C GLU A 50 2.58 12.57 -6.30
N GLY A 51 1.55 13.13 -6.94
CA GLY A 51 1.21 12.80 -8.32
C GLY A 51 -0.17 13.30 -8.73
N HIS A 52 -0.36 13.58 -10.02
CA HIS A 52 -1.68 13.70 -10.63
C HIS A 52 -2.20 12.27 -10.89
N GLN A 53 -3.19 11.82 -10.11
CA GLN A 53 -3.84 10.55 -10.40
C GLN A 53 -5.29 10.78 -10.76
N GLU A 54 -5.62 10.41 -12.00
CA GLU A 54 -6.98 10.24 -12.50
C GLU A 54 -7.62 8.98 -11.90
N ALA A 55 -8.93 8.82 -11.99
CA ALA A 55 -9.66 7.68 -11.41
C ALA A 55 -9.10 6.31 -11.85
N GLU A 56 -8.57 6.21 -13.07
CA GLU A 56 -7.91 5.00 -13.59
C GLU A 56 -6.63 4.64 -12.80
N ALA A 57 -5.85 5.64 -12.41
CA ALA A 57 -4.64 5.43 -11.62
C ALA A 57 -4.96 4.95 -10.20
N LEU A 58 -6.14 5.28 -9.67
CA LEU A 58 -6.59 4.82 -8.37
C LEU A 58 -6.95 3.32 -8.37
N GLU A 59 -7.63 2.85 -9.41
CA GLU A 59 -7.93 1.42 -9.57
C GLU A 59 -6.64 0.61 -9.79
N VAL A 60 -5.70 1.15 -10.55
CA VAL A 60 -4.36 0.57 -10.71
C VAL A 60 -3.62 0.53 -9.36
N PHE A 61 -3.66 1.62 -8.58
CA PHE A 61 -3.08 1.64 -7.24
C PHE A 61 -3.71 0.57 -6.35
N ARG A 62 -5.04 0.50 -6.27
CA ARG A 62 -5.76 -0.48 -5.47
C ARG A 62 -5.34 -1.90 -5.83
N LYS A 63 -5.38 -2.24 -7.12
CA LYS A 63 -4.98 -3.56 -7.62
C LYS A 63 -3.53 -3.90 -7.29
N ASN A 64 -2.61 -2.97 -7.56
CA ASN A 64 -1.18 -3.19 -7.31
C ASN A 64 -0.88 -3.33 -5.81
N PHE A 65 -1.53 -2.52 -4.98
CA PHE A 65 -1.35 -2.57 -3.53
C PHE A 65 -1.92 -3.86 -2.94
N THR A 66 -3.11 -4.29 -3.36
CA THR A 66 -3.69 -5.58 -2.94
C THR A 66 -2.79 -6.74 -3.35
N ASN A 67 -2.28 -6.78 -4.58
CA ASN A 67 -1.36 -7.82 -5.03
C ASN A 67 -0.06 -7.85 -4.21
N LEU A 68 0.50 -6.66 -3.92
CA LEU A 68 1.70 -6.56 -3.08
C LEU A 68 1.41 -7.05 -1.67
N TRP A 69 0.27 -6.65 -1.10
CA TRP A 69 -0.12 -7.04 0.24
C TRP A 69 -0.34 -8.55 0.36
N ASP A 70 -1.08 -9.15 -0.56
CA ASP A 70 -1.31 -10.59 -0.60
C ASP A 70 0.01 -11.37 -0.72
N SER A 71 0.90 -10.94 -1.62
CA SER A 71 2.23 -11.54 -1.79
C SER A 71 3.09 -11.46 -0.53
N VAL A 72 2.91 -10.41 0.28
CA VAL A 72 3.77 -10.12 1.42
C VAL A 72 3.21 -10.70 2.73
N CYS A 73 1.90 -10.57 2.95
CA CYS A 73 1.20 -10.89 4.19
C CYS A 73 0.39 -12.19 4.10
N GLY A 74 -0.16 -12.51 2.92
CA GLY A 74 -1.10 -13.63 2.74
C GLY A 74 -2.43 -13.42 3.47
N GLU A 75 -2.79 -12.17 3.76
CA GLU A 75 -4.00 -11.77 4.49
C GLU A 75 -4.77 -10.74 3.65
N GLU A 76 -6.10 -10.70 3.77
CA GLU A 76 -6.88 -9.64 3.15
C GLU A 76 -6.57 -8.27 3.78
N VAL A 77 -6.48 -7.25 2.93
CA VAL A 77 -6.36 -5.85 3.35
C VAL A 77 -7.64 -5.10 3.03
N GLU A 78 -8.17 -4.40 4.03
CA GLU A 78 -9.28 -3.48 3.80
C GLU A 78 -8.74 -2.17 3.20
N ILE A 79 -9.13 -1.86 1.95
CA ILE A 79 -8.83 -0.58 1.29
C ILE A 79 -10.12 0.21 1.14
N SER A 80 -10.21 1.35 1.82
CA SER A 80 -11.31 2.31 1.71
C SER A 80 -10.89 3.52 0.87
N ILE A 81 -11.69 3.87 -0.13
CA ILE A 81 -11.50 5.09 -0.93
C ILE A 81 -12.56 6.09 -0.50
N VAL A 82 -12.11 7.27 -0.05
CA VAL A 82 -12.97 8.38 0.38
C VAL A 82 -12.87 9.51 -0.63
N TRP A 83 -14.04 9.97 -1.08
CA TRP A 83 -14.19 11.15 -1.92
C TRP A 83 -14.72 12.27 -1.03
N GLU A 84 -13.96 13.34 -0.81
CA GLU A 84 -14.55 14.56 -0.26
C GLU A 84 -15.27 15.29 -1.40
N GLY A 85 -16.48 15.77 -1.13
CA GLY A 85 -17.32 16.49 -2.09
C GLY A 85 -17.01 17.98 -2.13
#